data_AF-A0A1L8Q4U9-F1
#
_entry.id   AF-A0A1L8Q4U9-F1
#
_cell.length_a   1.000
_cell.length_b   1.000
_cell.length_c   1.000
_cell.angle_alpha   90.00
_cell.angle_beta   90.00
_cell.angle_gamma   90.00
#
_symmetry.space_group_name_H-M   'P 1'
#
loop_
_entity.id
_entity.type
_entity.pdbx_description
1 polymer ?
#
loop_
_entity_poly.entity_id
_entity_poly.type
_entity_poly.pdbx_seq_one_letter_code
_entity_poly.pdbx_strand_id
1 'polypeptide(L)'
;MKKFLMMLSAILSISVLASCGLNKNRNNTEPSSALSSVSKDDKTSVSTEAKAENTSDSSTKESQSTAENKKETRQDLYKEVIERYKHFTDLLKQGNREDLYKESKQDKITSEEYGLVFSRMDYHNAPDWKYAIVDLNKDGQDELLIGDEKFVSAIYYLENQKPSLLHTAYIASAGGFRSGFDIYENGQVSYADWQSTRPEMNLALYSFDKNGVQKIKEATIQIGGNEKAEQVLDISSEKLDLSNIGWKELNPAN
;
A
#
# COMPACT_ATOMS: atom_id res chain seq x y z
N MET A 1 -25.41 -40.02 16.99
CA MET A 1 -26.36 -38.91 17.23
C MET A 1 -25.69 -37.62 16.79
N LYS A 2 -26.17 -37.05 15.68
CA LYS A 2 -25.69 -35.79 15.10
C LYS A 2 -26.05 -34.64 16.04
N LYS A 3 -25.06 -33.81 16.42
CA LYS A 3 -25.33 -32.45 16.88
C LYS A 3 -24.76 -31.52 15.81
N PHE A 4 -25.67 -31.03 14.97
CA PHE A 4 -25.44 -29.93 14.04
C PHE A 4 -25.17 -28.69 14.88
N LEU A 5 -23.93 -28.19 14.87
CA LEU A 5 -23.64 -26.83 15.28
C LEU A 5 -23.71 -25.98 14.01
N MET A 6 -24.87 -25.35 13.80
CA MET A 6 -25.05 -24.30 12.80
C MET A 6 -24.10 -23.16 13.14
N MET A 7 -22.98 -23.07 12.42
CA MET A 7 -22.21 -21.83 12.34
C MET A 7 -23.00 -20.87 11.46
N LEU A 8 -23.47 -19.80 12.09
CA LEU A 8 -24.12 -18.67 11.44
C LEU A 8 -23.10 -18.04 10.48
N SER A 9 -23.23 -18.33 9.19
CA SER A 9 -22.51 -17.63 8.13
C SER A 9 -23.05 -16.20 8.08
N ALA A 10 -22.36 -15.28 8.74
CA ALA A 10 -22.58 -13.86 8.54
C ALA A 10 -21.95 -13.48 7.20
N ILE A 11 -22.71 -13.69 6.13
CA ILE A 11 -22.52 -12.99 4.87
C ILE A 11 -22.66 -11.51 5.22
N LEU A 12 -21.54 -10.78 5.25
CA LEU A 12 -21.54 -9.34 5.48
C LEU A 12 -22.10 -8.66 4.23
N SER A 13 -23.42 -8.76 4.07
CA SER A 13 -24.21 -7.90 3.20
C SER A 13 -24.15 -6.53 3.84
N ILE A 14 -23.52 -5.57 3.17
CA ILE A 14 -23.35 -4.18 3.65
C ILE A 14 -24.75 -3.61 3.90
N SER A 15 -25.18 -3.66 5.16
CA SER A 15 -26.45 -3.13 5.63
C SER A 15 -26.12 -1.83 6.36
N VAL A 16 -26.23 -0.70 5.66
CA VAL A 16 -25.99 0.63 6.23
C VAL A 16 -27.16 0.96 7.17
N LEU A 17 -26.91 0.94 8.47
CA LEU A 17 -27.83 1.53 9.45
C LEU A 17 -27.67 3.06 9.40
N ALA A 18 -28.67 3.73 8.82
CA ALA A 18 -28.80 5.18 8.87
C ALA A 18 -29.10 5.63 10.31
N SER A 19 -28.20 6.39 10.91
CA SER A 19 -28.49 7.16 12.13
C SER A 19 -28.62 8.63 11.76
N CYS A 20 -29.81 9.19 11.96
CA CYS A 20 -30.11 10.60 11.69
C CYS A 20 -29.40 11.50 12.72
N GLY A 21 -28.47 12.33 12.25
CA GLY A 21 -27.86 13.42 13.01
C GLY A 21 -28.50 14.76 12.68
N LEU A 22 -29.07 15.41 13.69
CA LEU A 22 -29.78 16.68 13.64
C LEU A 22 -28.84 17.87 13.37
N ASN A 23 -29.23 18.68 12.39
CA ASN A 23 -28.58 19.88 11.87
C ASN A 23 -28.59 21.06 12.87
N LYS A 24 -27.46 21.78 13.01
CA LYS A 24 -27.48 23.19 13.45
C LYS A 24 -26.28 23.99 12.91
N ASN A 25 -26.54 24.68 11.81
CA ASN A 25 -25.77 25.80 11.26
C ASN A 25 -25.47 26.91 12.28
N ARG A 26 -24.27 27.51 12.22
CA ARG A 26 -24.05 28.96 12.33
C ARG A 26 -22.81 29.38 11.52
N ASN A 27 -23.05 30.15 10.46
CA ASN A 27 -22.05 30.94 9.73
C ASN A 27 -21.59 32.14 10.57
N ASN A 28 -20.40 32.67 10.28
CA ASN A 28 -20.13 34.12 10.15
C ASN A 28 -18.78 34.34 9.44
N THR A 29 -18.78 35.33 8.54
CA THR A 29 -17.75 35.70 7.56
C THR A 29 -17.00 36.97 7.99
N GLU A 30 -15.65 36.94 7.91
CA GLU A 30 -14.60 37.97 7.58
C GLU A 30 -14.71 39.46 8.06
N PRO A 31 -13.65 40.33 7.99
CA PRO A 31 -12.45 40.32 7.13
C PRO A 31 -11.08 40.76 7.74
N SER A 32 -10.09 40.74 6.84
CA SER A 32 -8.68 41.18 6.85
C SER A 32 -8.30 42.51 7.54
N SER A 33 -7.04 42.59 8.01
CA SER A 33 -6.22 43.81 7.91
C SER A 33 -4.71 43.50 7.91
N ALA A 34 -4.02 44.07 6.91
CA ALA A 34 -2.57 44.03 6.70
C ALA A 34 -1.85 45.25 7.32
N LEU A 35 -0.51 45.27 7.15
CA LEU A 35 0.46 46.38 7.25
C LEU A 35 0.96 46.69 8.67
N SER A 36 2.23 47.00 8.94
CA SER A 36 3.40 47.46 8.17
C SER A 36 4.67 47.16 9.02
N SER A 37 5.95 47.37 8.68
CA SER A 37 6.65 48.35 7.82
C SER A 37 8.17 48.00 7.90
N VAL A 38 8.92 47.94 6.77
CA VAL A 38 9.89 48.99 6.28
C VAL A 38 11.23 48.92 7.03
N SER A 39 12.45 48.94 6.47
CA SER A 39 13.10 49.22 5.16
C SER A 39 14.64 49.19 5.45
N LYS A 40 15.64 49.21 4.55
CA LYS A 40 15.84 49.40 3.10
C LYS A 40 17.33 49.12 2.81
N ASP A 41 17.59 48.70 1.57
CA ASP A 41 18.62 49.12 0.59
C ASP A 41 20.11 49.17 1.04
N ASP A 42 21.10 48.79 0.23
CA ASP A 42 21.27 49.21 -1.16
C ASP A 42 22.24 48.35 -1.99
N LYS A 43 22.15 48.56 -3.30
CA LYS A 43 22.85 47.94 -4.45
C LYS A 43 24.38 48.05 -4.43
N THR A 44 25.06 47.14 -5.15
CA THR A 44 25.64 47.43 -6.49
C THR A 44 26.48 46.26 -7.02
N SER A 45 26.30 46.03 -8.31
CA SER A 45 26.84 45.06 -9.26
C SER A 45 28.30 45.27 -9.71
N VAL A 46 28.94 44.18 -10.17
CA VAL A 46 29.63 43.98 -11.48
C VAL A 46 30.88 43.08 -11.37
N SER A 47 30.80 41.99 -12.14
CA SER A 47 31.78 41.20 -12.93
C SER A 47 33.30 41.45 -12.82
N THR A 48 34.12 40.38 -12.91
CA THR A 48 34.82 39.90 -14.15
C THR A 48 35.99 38.92 -13.83
N GLU A 49 35.93 37.74 -14.48
CA GLU A 49 36.95 36.81 -15.04
C GLU A 49 38.32 36.52 -14.38
N ALA A 50 38.61 35.23 -14.16
CA ALA A 50 39.61 34.35 -14.83
C ALA A 50 40.84 34.10 -13.93
N LYS A 51 41.59 32.98 -13.91
CA LYS A 51 41.93 31.93 -14.88
C LYS A 51 42.61 30.76 -14.12
N ALA A 52 42.47 29.52 -14.62
CA ALA A 52 43.37 28.33 -14.64
C ALA A 52 44.36 28.05 -13.46
N GLU A 53 44.72 26.82 -13.07
CA GLU A 53 45.17 25.70 -13.91
C GLU A 53 45.49 24.44 -13.03
N ASN A 54 45.02 23.28 -13.48
CA ASN A 54 45.59 21.91 -13.52
C ASN A 54 46.07 21.07 -12.31
N THR A 55 45.77 19.75 -12.46
CA THR A 55 46.50 18.50 -12.07
C THR A 55 46.35 18.01 -10.61
N SER A 56 46.11 16.73 -10.27
CA SER A 56 46.35 15.44 -10.94
C SER A 56 45.47 14.31 -10.36
N ASP A 57 45.35 13.24 -11.15
CA ASP A 57 44.78 11.92 -10.87
C ASP A 57 45.17 11.27 -9.53
N SER A 58 44.21 10.54 -8.95
CA SER A 58 44.49 9.35 -8.14
C SER A 58 43.41 8.29 -8.37
N SER A 59 43.80 7.25 -9.10
CA SER A 59 43.04 6.04 -9.34
C SER A 59 42.94 5.21 -8.06
N THR A 60 41.72 4.98 -7.56
CA THR A 60 41.44 3.91 -6.58
C THR A 60 40.86 2.72 -7.32
N LYS A 61 41.72 1.71 -7.52
CA LYS A 61 41.38 0.41 -8.08
C LYS A 61 40.95 -0.48 -6.92
N GLU A 62 39.65 -0.48 -6.59
CA GLU A 62 39.08 -1.45 -5.64
C GLU A 62 38.35 -2.55 -6.40
N SER A 63 39.08 -3.66 -6.53
CA SER A 63 38.65 -5.05 -6.45
C SER A 63 37.17 -5.33 -6.75
N GLN A 64 36.91 -5.57 -8.03
CA GLN A 64 35.72 -6.25 -8.50
C GLN A 64 35.78 -7.72 -8.03
N SER A 65 35.16 -8.02 -6.90
CA SER A 65 34.86 -9.38 -6.51
C SER A 65 33.87 -9.94 -7.53
N THR A 66 34.32 -10.92 -8.31
CA THR A 66 33.47 -11.76 -9.15
C THR A 66 32.55 -12.56 -8.23
N ALA A 67 31.39 -11.99 -7.92
CA ALA A 67 30.25 -12.74 -7.43
C ALA A 67 29.82 -13.67 -8.57
N GLU A 68 29.91 -14.97 -8.33
CA GLU A 68 29.26 -15.98 -9.16
C GLU A 68 27.80 -15.56 -9.34
N ASN A 69 27.38 -15.36 -10.59
CA ASN A 69 26.00 -15.08 -10.97
C ASN A 69 25.13 -16.28 -10.56
N LYS A 70 24.72 -16.34 -9.29
CA LYS A 70 23.56 -17.10 -8.89
C LYS A 70 22.41 -16.45 -9.67
N LYS A 71 21.89 -17.15 -10.67
CA LYS A 71 20.71 -16.72 -11.41
C LYS A 71 19.59 -16.58 -10.39
N GLU A 72 19.38 -15.35 -9.94
CA GLU A 72 18.34 -14.98 -9.01
C GLU A 72 17.01 -15.45 -9.62
N THR A 73 16.33 -16.35 -8.93
CA THR A 73 15.01 -16.78 -9.39
C THR A 73 14.06 -15.59 -9.22
N ARG A 74 13.00 -15.49 -10.04
CA ARG A 74 12.03 -14.38 -9.90
C ARG A 74 11.43 -14.29 -8.49
N GLN A 75 11.40 -15.40 -7.77
CA GLN A 75 10.98 -15.47 -6.38
C GLN A 75 12.00 -14.89 -5.39
N ASP A 76 13.30 -14.98 -5.70
CA ASP A 76 14.36 -14.42 -4.85
C ASP A 76 14.26 -12.88 -4.76
N LEU A 77 13.75 -12.22 -5.81
CA LEU A 77 13.55 -10.76 -5.84
C LEU A 77 12.59 -10.27 -4.75
N TYR A 78 11.63 -11.09 -4.36
CA TYR A 78 10.65 -10.77 -3.32
C TYR A 78 11.07 -11.20 -1.90
N LYS A 79 12.23 -11.85 -1.76
CA LYS A 79 12.67 -12.44 -0.50
C LYS A 79 12.76 -11.42 0.64
N GLU A 80 13.27 -10.22 0.36
CA GLU A 80 13.38 -9.16 1.38
C GLU A 80 12.01 -8.72 1.90
N VAL A 81 11.01 -8.60 1.02
CA VAL A 81 9.63 -8.26 1.40
C VAL A 81 9.04 -9.39 2.27
N ILE A 82 9.22 -10.64 1.86
CA ILE A 82 8.71 -11.82 2.58
C ILE A 82 9.32 -11.89 3.99
N GLU A 83 10.65 -11.77 4.13
CA GLU A 83 11.31 -11.78 5.45
C GLU A 83 10.90 -10.58 6.31
N ARG A 84 10.62 -9.41 5.70
CA ARG A 84 10.11 -8.24 6.42
C ARG A 84 8.71 -8.50 7.00
N TYR A 85 7.78 -9.08 6.24
CA TYR A 85 6.45 -9.44 6.75
C TYR A 85 6.49 -10.55 7.81
N LYS A 86 7.43 -11.48 7.69
CA LYS A 86 7.71 -12.47 8.73
C LYS A 86 8.17 -11.79 10.02
N HIS A 87 9.12 -10.87 9.94
CA HIS A 87 9.58 -10.10 11.09
C HIS A 87 8.44 -9.30 11.75
N PHE A 88 7.59 -8.65 10.95
CA PHE A 88 6.40 -7.97 11.48
C PHE A 88 5.43 -8.92 12.18
N THR A 89 5.22 -10.12 11.63
CA THR A 89 4.38 -11.15 12.27
C THR A 89 4.92 -11.51 13.66
N ASP A 90 6.23 -11.68 13.79
CA ASP A 90 6.86 -12.01 15.08
C ASP A 90 6.74 -10.86 16.10
N LEU A 91 6.94 -9.61 15.67
CA LEU A 91 6.76 -8.42 16.52
C LEU A 91 5.32 -8.27 17.00
N LEU A 92 4.35 -8.50 16.10
CA LEU A 92 2.92 -8.44 16.42
C LEU A 92 2.54 -9.51 17.46
N LYS A 93 3.04 -10.74 17.32
CA LYS A 93 2.83 -11.83 18.29
C LYS A 93 3.41 -11.54 19.66
N GLN A 94 4.53 -10.83 19.72
CA GLN A 94 5.17 -10.40 20.98
C GLN A 94 4.47 -9.19 21.62
N GLY A 95 3.60 -8.49 20.89
CA GLY A 95 3.01 -7.22 21.35
C GLY A 95 4.03 -6.09 21.47
N ASN A 96 5.17 -6.18 20.77
CA ASN A 96 6.29 -5.24 20.92
C ASN A 96 6.06 -3.96 20.09
N ARG A 97 5.31 -3.01 20.66
CA ARG A 97 4.93 -1.76 19.98
C ARG A 97 6.12 -0.85 19.65
N GLU A 98 7.08 -0.78 20.56
CA GLU A 98 8.21 0.14 20.45
C GLU A 98 9.15 -0.24 19.31
N ASP A 99 9.46 -1.53 19.16
CA ASP A 99 10.36 -1.97 18.10
C ASP A 99 9.70 -1.89 16.73
N LEU A 100 8.39 -2.16 16.64
CA LEU A 100 7.64 -1.92 15.41
C LEU A 100 7.66 -0.43 15.02
N TYR A 101 7.50 0.46 15.99
CA TYR A 101 7.56 1.91 15.76
C TYR A 101 8.96 2.35 15.31
N LYS A 102 10.03 1.80 15.89
CA LYS A 102 11.41 2.10 15.46
C LYS A 102 11.67 1.65 14.03
N GLU A 103 11.23 0.46 13.65
CA GLU A 103 11.43 -0.07 12.29
C GLU A 103 10.73 0.81 11.25
N SER A 104 9.55 1.34 11.57
CA SER A 104 8.84 2.28 10.70
C SER A 104 9.54 3.63 10.50
N LYS A 105 10.33 4.08 11.48
CA LYS A 105 11.08 5.34 11.42
C LYS A 105 12.37 5.26 10.61
N GLN A 106 12.81 4.07 10.24
CA GLN A 106 14.05 3.89 9.48
C GLN A 106 13.85 4.06 7.96
N ASP A 107 12.74 4.65 7.51
CA ASP A 107 12.36 4.84 6.10
C ASP A 107 12.36 3.54 5.26
N LYS A 108 12.28 2.38 5.94
CA LYS A 108 12.33 1.06 5.30
C LYS A 108 11.02 0.65 4.63
N ILE A 109 9.92 1.30 4.98
CA ILE A 109 8.57 0.99 4.50
C ILE A 109 7.80 2.27 4.18
N THR A 110 6.81 2.15 3.31
CA THR A 110 5.90 3.26 2.99
C THR A 110 4.96 3.56 4.16
N SER A 111 4.34 4.74 4.17
CA SER A 111 3.30 5.10 5.15
C SER A 111 2.09 4.17 5.10
N GLU A 112 1.75 3.66 3.91
CA GLU A 112 0.66 2.73 3.68
C GLU A 112 0.97 1.32 4.19
N GLU A 113 2.20 0.83 4.01
CA GLU A 113 2.68 -0.42 4.62
C GLU A 113 2.71 -0.31 6.15
N TYR A 114 3.19 0.83 6.68
CA TYR A 114 3.15 1.09 8.11
C TYR A 114 1.71 1.06 8.66
N GLY A 115 0.78 1.71 7.96
CA GLY A 115 -0.64 1.72 8.35
C GLY A 115 -1.24 0.33 8.46
N LEU A 116 -0.96 -0.54 7.49
CA LEU A 116 -1.34 -1.95 7.52
C LEU A 116 -0.78 -2.66 8.76
N VAL A 117 0.54 -2.59 8.98
CA VAL A 117 1.17 -3.35 10.07
C VAL A 117 0.70 -2.84 11.43
N PHE A 118 0.62 -1.52 11.60
CA PHE A 118 0.17 -0.90 12.84
C PHE A 118 -1.30 -1.23 13.15
N SER A 119 -2.17 -1.28 12.13
CA SER A 119 -3.59 -1.62 12.32
C SER A 119 -3.82 -3.00 12.92
N ARG A 120 -2.91 -3.95 12.66
CA ARG A 120 -3.03 -5.32 13.17
C ARG A 120 -2.63 -5.46 14.63
N MET A 121 -1.95 -4.49 15.21
CA MET A 121 -1.53 -4.55 16.62
C MET A 121 -2.72 -4.65 17.59
N ASP A 122 -3.83 -4.01 17.23
CA ASP A 122 -5.04 -3.98 18.05
C ASP A 122 -6.01 -5.10 17.64
N TYR A 123 -5.64 -5.91 16.64
CA TYR A 123 -6.41 -7.07 16.18
C TYR A 123 -5.87 -8.35 16.83
N HIS A 124 -6.26 -8.58 18.09
CA HIS A 124 -5.73 -9.65 18.95
C HIS A 124 -5.74 -11.08 18.36
N ASN A 125 -6.58 -11.36 17.36
CA ASN A 125 -6.69 -12.65 16.69
C ASN A 125 -6.48 -12.53 15.17
N ALA A 126 -5.62 -11.59 14.73
CA ALA A 126 -5.27 -11.47 13.33
C ALA A 126 -4.68 -12.79 12.80
N PRO A 127 -5.19 -13.33 11.68
CA PRO A 127 -4.56 -14.46 11.02
C PRO A 127 -3.12 -14.12 10.64
N ASP A 128 -2.23 -15.11 10.80
CA ASP A 128 -0.85 -14.99 10.33
C ASP A 128 -0.84 -14.68 8.83
N TRP A 129 0.06 -13.78 8.42
CA TRP A 129 0.25 -13.53 7.01
C TRP A 129 0.83 -14.77 6.31
N LYS A 130 0.33 -14.96 5.10
CA LYS A 130 0.81 -15.87 4.07
C LYS A 130 1.18 -15.05 2.86
N TYR A 131 1.88 -15.67 1.93
CA TYR A 131 2.25 -15.03 0.67
C TYR A 131 1.97 -15.93 -0.52
N ALA A 132 1.79 -15.31 -1.69
CA ALA A 132 1.73 -16.00 -2.96
C ALA A 132 2.48 -15.19 -4.01
N ILE A 133 3.16 -15.88 -4.93
CA ILE A 133 3.85 -15.26 -6.07
C ILE A 133 3.10 -15.74 -7.30
N VAL A 134 2.45 -14.83 -8.01
CA VAL A 134 1.47 -15.12 -9.06
C VAL A 134 1.64 -14.10 -10.18
N ASP A 135 1.74 -14.58 -11.42
CA ASP A 135 1.63 -13.75 -12.63
C ASP A 135 0.16 -13.39 -12.86
N LEU A 136 -0.25 -12.21 -12.40
CA LEU A 136 -1.66 -11.80 -12.37
C LEU A 136 -2.17 -11.44 -13.76
N ASN A 137 -1.35 -10.76 -14.57
CA ASN A 137 -1.72 -10.28 -15.90
C ASN A 137 -1.26 -11.24 -17.03
N LYS A 138 -0.61 -12.36 -16.70
CA LYS A 138 -0.13 -13.40 -17.63
C LYS A 138 0.94 -12.88 -18.60
N ASP A 139 1.77 -11.94 -18.15
CA ASP A 139 2.84 -11.34 -18.96
C ASP A 139 4.22 -12.01 -18.74
N GLY A 140 4.30 -12.97 -17.82
CA GLY A 140 5.52 -13.69 -17.46
C GLY A 140 6.33 -13.02 -16.33
N GLN A 141 5.85 -11.92 -15.77
CA GLN A 141 6.31 -11.30 -14.53
C GLN A 141 5.37 -11.68 -13.40
N ASP A 142 5.93 -12.16 -12.28
CA ASP A 142 5.13 -12.47 -11.11
C ASP A 142 4.94 -11.21 -10.22
N GLU A 143 3.75 -11.05 -9.66
CA GLU A 143 3.43 -10.17 -8.53
C GLU A 143 3.47 -10.95 -7.21
N LEU A 144 3.75 -10.24 -6.12
CA LEU A 144 3.69 -10.79 -4.77
C LEU A 144 2.41 -10.32 -4.07
N LEU A 145 1.65 -11.28 -3.57
CA LEU A 145 0.50 -11.07 -2.69
C LEU A 145 0.91 -11.41 -1.25
N ILE A 146 0.54 -10.55 -0.30
CA ILE A 146 0.61 -10.82 1.14
C ILE A 146 -0.83 -10.82 1.68
N GLY A 147 -1.23 -11.84 2.43
CA GLY A 147 -2.64 -12.03 2.82
C GLY A 147 -2.87 -13.18 3.79
N ASP A 148 -4.09 -13.70 3.86
CA ASP A 148 -4.46 -14.84 4.72
C ASP A 148 -5.34 -15.88 3.98
N GLU A 149 -5.18 -15.99 2.66
CA GLU A 149 -5.97 -16.81 1.72
C GLU A 149 -7.39 -16.31 1.47
N LYS A 150 -8.00 -15.68 2.47
CA LYS A 150 -9.34 -15.08 2.34
C LYS A 150 -9.28 -13.64 1.87
N PHE A 151 -8.25 -12.92 2.30
CA PHE A 151 -8.03 -11.53 1.99
C PHE A 151 -6.57 -11.28 1.61
N VAL A 152 -6.37 -10.46 0.58
CA VAL A 152 -5.06 -9.89 0.26
C VAL A 152 -4.91 -8.58 1.03
N SER A 153 -3.84 -8.47 1.82
CA SER A 153 -3.49 -7.29 2.63
C SER A 153 -2.53 -6.35 1.91
N ALA A 154 -1.66 -6.86 1.03
CA ALA A 154 -0.75 -6.04 0.24
C ALA A 154 -0.44 -6.70 -1.12
N ILE A 155 -0.23 -5.86 -2.14
CA ILE A 155 0.24 -6.28 -3.47
C ILE A 155 1.55 -5.57 -3.76
N TYR A 156 2.55 -6.33 -4.18
CA TYR A 156 3.81 -5.82 -4.70
C TYR A 156 3.98 -6.27 -6.15
N TYR A 157 4.58 -5.41 -6.95
CA TYR A 157 4.99 -5.68 -8.32
C TYR A 157 6.49 -5.40 -8.46
N LEU A 158 7.07 -5.76 -9.60
CA LEU A 158 8.46 -5.38 -9.89
C LEU A 158 8.50 -4.11 -10.73
N GLU A 159 9.16 -3.09 -10.20
CA GLU A 159 9.56 -1.91 -10.95
C GLU A 159 11.08 -1.96 -11.13
N ASN A 160 11.57 -2.03 -12.37
CA ASN A 160 13.00 -2.14 -12.65
C ASN A 160 13.69 -3.29 -11.88
N GLN A 161 13.03 -4.46 -11.80
CA GLN A 161 13.46 -5.65 -11.04
C GLN A 161 13.53 -5.47 -9.52
N LYS A 162 12.94 -4.40 -8.97
CA LYS A 162 12.84 -4.18 -7.52
C LYS A 162 11.39 -4.26 -7.08
N PRO A 163 11.09 -4.93 -5.96
CA PRO A 163 9.74 -4.90 -5.40
C PRO A 163 9.30 -3.49 -5.06
N SER A 164 8.15 -3.09 -5.61
CA SER A 164 7.45 -1.85 -5.32
C SER A 164 6.06 -2.19 -4.78
N LEU A 165 5.66 -1.54 -3.69
CA LEU A 165 4.31 -1.68 -3.14
C LEU A 165 3.32 -1.00 -4.09
N LEU A 166 2.26 -1.70 -4.48
CA LEU A 166 1.12 -1.09 -5.16
C LEU A 166 0.19 -0.43 -4.15
N HIS A 167 -0.43 -1.23 -3.28
CA HIS A 167 -1.37 -0.78 -2.25
C HIS A 167 -1.49 -1.78 -1.10
N THR A 168 -2.00 -1.32 0.04
CA THR A 168 -2.43 -2.16 1.17
C THR A 168 -3.92 -2.01 1.47
N ALA A 169 -4.50 -3.08 2.01
CA ALA A 169 -5.88 -3.14 2.44
C ALA A 169 -5.93 -3.26 3.97
N TYR A 170 -6.39 -2.20 4.64
CA TYR A 170 -6.48 -2.19 6.10
C TYR A 170 -7.54 -1.22 6.63
N ILE A 171 -7.88 -1.41 7.90
CA ILE A 171 -8.73 -0.48 8.67
C ILE A 171 -7.83 0.15 9.72
N ALA A 172 -7.62 1.46 9.67
CA ALA A 172 -6.74 2.12 10.63
C ALA A 172 -7.27 1.99 12.07
N SER A 173 -6.39 1.74 13.04
CA SER A 173 -6.73 1.69 14.47
C SER A 173 -7.36 3.00 14.98
N ALA A 174 -7.04 4.12 14.35
CA ALA A 174 -7.55 5.44 14.69
C ALA A 174 -7.72 6.31 13.42
N GLY A 175 -8.49 7.39 13.54
CA GLY A 175 -8.70 8.35 12.44
C GLY A 175 -9.76 7.94 11.42
N GLY A 176 -10.18 6.67 11.41
CA GLY A 176 -11.33 6.21 10.62
C GLY A 176 -11.06 6.00 9.13
N PHE A 177 -9.79 5.93 8.73
CA PHE A 177 -9.35 5.55 7.39
C PHE A 177 -9.56 4.06 7.14
N ARG A 178 -9.98 3.72 5.93
CA ARG A 178 -10.08 2.34 5.45
C ARG A 178 -9.62 2.29 4.00
N SER A 179 -8.96 1.19 3.66
CA SER A 179 -8.60 0.86 2.29
C SER A 179 -8.89 -0.61 1.99
N GLY A 180 -9.06 -0.91 0.72
CA GLY A 180 -9.26 -2.26 0.22
C GLY A 180 -9.00 -2.32 -1.27
N PHE A 181 -8.86 -3.53 -1.80
CA PHE A 181 -8.80 -3.73 -3.25
C PHE A 181 -9.35 -5.09 -3.65
N ASP A 182 -9.83 -5.16 -4.88
CA ASP A 182 -10.20 -6.39 -5.57
C ASP A 182 -9.21 -6.63 -6.72
N ILE A 183 -8.87 -7.90 -6.96
CA ILE A 183 -8.01 -8.35 -8.06
C ILE A 183 -8.91 -9.06 -9.08
N TYR A 184 -8.67 -8.86 -10.36
CA TYR A 184 -9.45 -9.46 -11.45
C TYR A 184 -8.62 -10.46 -12.26
N GLU A 185 -9.29 -11.41 -12.91
CA GLU A 185 -8.68 -12.50 -13.71
C GLU A 185 -7.80 -12.05 -14.89
N ASN A 186 -7.93 -10.78 -15.30
CA ASN A 186 -7.10 -10.12 -16.32
C ASN A 186 -5.89 -9.38 -15.73
N GLY A 187 -5.65 -9.49 -14.42
CA GLY A 187 -4.55 -8.82 -13.71
C GLY A 187 -4.82 -7.38 -13.33
N GLN A 188 -6.02 -6.85 -13.57
CA GLN A 188 -6.38 -5.53 -13.05
C GLN A 188 -6.57 -5.55 -11.54
N VAL A 189 -6.30 -4.41 -10.89
CA VAL A 189 -6.52 -4.20 -9.47
C VAL A 189 -7.36 -2.95 -9.28
N SER A 190 -8.55 -3.08 -8.68
CA SER A 190 -9.33 -1.92 -8.27
C SER A 190 -9.07 -1.62 -6.80
N TYR A 191 -8.46 -0.47 -6.53
CA TYR A 191 -8.22 0.04 -5.18
C TYR A 191 -9.33 0.98 -4.75
N ALA A 192 -9.66 0.94 -3.46
CA ALA A 192 -10.61 1.81 -2.82
C ALA A 192 -10.06 2.34 -1.50
N ASP A 193 -10.27 3.64 -1.24
CA ASP A 193 -10.02 4.24 0.07
C ASP A 193 -11.15 5.18 0.49
N TRP A 194 -11.40 5.26 1.79
CA TRP A 194 -12.41 6.16 2.34
C TRP A 194 -12.16 6.49 3.81
N GLN A 195 -12.84 7.54 4.27
CA GLN A 195 -12.76 8.05 5.63
C GLN A 195 -14.14 8.01 6.27
N SER A 196 -14.23 7.60 7.53
CA SER A 196 -15.52 7.52 8.25
C SER A 196 -16.30 8.84 8.31
N THR A 197 -15.59 9.97 8.21
CA THR A 197 -16.15 11.32 8.30
C THR A 197 -16.62 11.88 6.96
N ARG A 198 -16.47 11.11 5.88
CA ARG A 198 -16.82 11.51 4.51
C ARG A 198 -17.71 10.45 3.88
N PRO A 199 -18.78 10.85 3.16
CA PRO A 199 -19.63 9.89 2.47
C PRO A 199 -19.00 9.39 1.16
N GLU A 200 -17.87 9.95 0.71
CA GLU A 200 -17.17 9.53 -0.51
C GLU A 200 -16.23 8.34 -0.30
N MET A 201 -16.19 7.45 -1.29
CA MET A 201 -15.14 6.44 -1.49
C MET A 201 -14.39 6.76 -2.78
N ASN A 202 -13.07 6.90 -2.67
CA ASN A 202 -12.18 7.09 -3.81
C ASN A 202 -11.85 5.73 -4.41
N LEU A 203 -11.78 5.67 -5.73
CA LEU A 203 -11.51 4.45 -6.48
C LEU A 203 -10.40 4.70 -7.51
N ALA A 204 -9.51 3.74 -7.67
CA ALA A 204 -8.51 3.73 -8.73
C ALA A 204 -8.38 2.33 -9.34
N LEU A 205 -8.33 2.26 -10.67
CA LEU A 205 -8.08 1.03 -11.42
C LEU A 205 -6.64 1.02 -11.92
N TYR A 206 -5.93 -0.07 -11.65
CA TYR A 206 -4.56 -0.29 -12.08
C TYR A 206 -4.46 -1.50 -13.00
N SER A 207 -3.44 -1.49 -13.87
CA SER A 207 -3.02 -2.64 -14.67
C SER A 207 -1.50 -2.75 -14.67
N PHE A 208 -0.99 -3.97 -14.70
CA PHE A 208 0.44 -4.24 -14.83
C PHE A 208 0.86 -4.30 -16.30
N ASP A 209 2.06 -3.81 -16.58
CA ASP A 209 2.77 -4.03 -17.83
C ASP A 209 4.25 -4.32 -17.58
N LYS A 210 5.00 -4.60 -18.65
CA LYS A 210 6.45 -4.87 -18.59
C LYS A 210 7.30 -3.76 -17.94
N ASN A 211 6.77 -2.55 -17.77
CA ASN A 211 7.47 -1.41 -17.17
C ASN A 211 7.05 -1.16 -15.71
N GLY A 212 6.06 -1.90 -15.19
CA GLY A 212 5.56 -1.77 -13.83
C GLY A 212 4.04 -1.66 -13.79
N VAL A 213 3.51 -0.65 -13.11
CA VAL A 213 2.07 -0.45 -12.95
C VAL A 213 1.61 0.84 -13.63
N GLN A 214 0.44 0.79 -14.27
CA GLN A 214 -0.24 1.95 -14.82
C GLN A 214 -1.57 2.17 -14.11
N LYS A 215 -1.85 3.42 -13.74
CA LYS A 215 -3.18 3.84 -13.30
C LYS A 215 -4.05 4.13 -14.52
N ILE A 216 -5.12 3.37 -14.69
CA ILE A 216 -5.99 3.40 -15.87
C ILE A 216 -7.14 4.38 -15.70
N LYS A 217 -7.76 4.39 -14.52
CA LYS A 217 -8.95 5.21 -14.26
C LYS A 217 -9.08 5.54 -12.79
N GLU A 218 -9.64 6.70 -12.49
CA GLU A 218 -10.06 7.09 -11.15
C GLU A 218 -11.54 7.45 -11.17
N ALA A 219 -12.20 7.20 -10.05
CA ALA A 219 -13.59 7.56 -9.84
C ALA A 219 -13.84 7.83 -8.36
N THR A 220 -14.98 8.43 -8.06
CA THR A 220 -15.47 8.60 -6.69
C THR A 220 -16.93 8.18 -6.67
N ILE A 221 -17.31 7.39 -5.67
CA ILE A 221 -18.71 6.99 -5.44
C ILE A 221 -19.16 7.39 -4.05
N GLN A 222 -20.47 7.49 -3.85
CA GLN A 222 -21.06 7.74 -2.53
C GLN A 222 -21.29 6.40 -1.80
N ILE A 223 -20.81 6.31 -0.57
CA ILE A 223 -21.02 5.17 0.33
C ILE A 223 -22.51 5.03 0.62
N GLY A 224 -23.06 3.85 0.36
CA GLY A 224 -24.50 3.58 0.46
C GLY A 224 -25.32 4.08 -0.73
N GLY A 225 -24.66 4.61 -1.78
CA GLY A 225 -25.28 4.89 -3.06
C GLY A 225 -25.53 3.62 -3.89
N ASN A 226 -26.06 3.81 -5.11
CA ASN A 226 -26.39 2.71 -6.03
C ASN A 226 -25.26 2.37 -7.02
N GLU A 227 -24.22 3.22 -7.09
CA GLU A 227 -23.08 3.02 -7.99
C GLU A 227 -22.17 1.91 -7.47
N LYS A 228 -21.70 1.06 -8.40
CA LYS A 228 -20.74 -0.01 -8.11
C LYS A 228 -19.36 0.34 -8.65
N ALA A 229 -18.32 -0.10 -7.95
CA ALA A 229 -16.93 0.16 -8.33
C ALA A 229 -16.63 -0.36 -9.75
N GLU A 230 -17.08 -1.57 -10.07
CA GLU A 230 -16.86 -2.20 -11.38
C GLU A 230 -17.50 -1.39 -12.52
N GLN A 231 -18.68 -0.80 -12.28
CA GLN A 231 -19.36 0.01 -13.27
C GLN A 231 -18.63 1.33 -13.53
N VAL A 232 -18.27 2.07 -12.47
CA VAL A 232 -17.65 3.40 -12.64
C VAL A 232 -16.20 3.31 -13.11
N LEU A 233 -15.52 2.19 -12.84
CA LEU A 233 -14.16 1.91 -13.29
C LEU A 233 -14.11 1.20 -14.67
N ASP A 234 -15.26 0.90 -15.29
CA ASP A 234 -15.37 0.15 -16.56
C ASP A 234 -14.71 -1.24 -16.54
N ILE A 235 -14.82 -1.96 -15.42
CA ILE A 235 -14.23 -3.29 -15.27
C ILE A 235 -15.16 -4.33 -15.87
N SER A 236 -14.62 -5.15 -16.79
CA SER A 236 -15.36 -6.21 -17.48
C SER A 236 -14.91 -7.62 -17.12
N SER A 237 -13.79 -7.76 -16.41
CA SER A 237 -13.25 -9.04 -15.96
C SER A 237 -13.94 -9.53 -14.68
N GLU A 238 -13.98 -10.85 -14.50
CA GLU A 238 -14.39 -11.45 -13.24
C GLU A 238 -13.33 -11.24 -12.15
N LYS A 239 -13.77 -11.23 -10.89
CA LYS A 239 -12.87 -11.17 -9.72
C LYS A 239 -12.10 -12.47 -9.60
N LEU A 240 -10.81 -12.36 -9.29
CA LEU A 240 -9.91 -13.48 -9.09
C LEU A 240 -10.34 -14.33 -7.89
N ASP A 241 -10.45 -15.64 -8.08
CA ASP A 241 -10.73 -16.58 -6.99
C ASP A 241 -9.46 -16.91 -6.20
N LEU A 242 -9.31 -16.26 -5.04
CA LEU A 242 -8.16 -16.43 -4.15
C LEU A 242 -7.98 -17.86 -3.61
N SER A 243 -9.03 -18.70 -3.64
CA SER A 243 -8.97 -20.07 -3.16
C SER A 243 -8.16 -21.00 -4.06
N ASN A 244 -7.96 -20.60 -5.33
CA ASN A 244 -7.16 -21.35 -6.31
C ASN A 244 -5.67 -20.96 -6.27
N ILE A 245 -5.28 -19.99 -5.45
CA ILE A 245 -3.91 -19.52 -5.32
C ILE A 245 -3.12 -20.46 -4.39
N GLY A 246 -1.89 -20.82 -4.81
CA GLY A 246 -0.96 -21.60 -4.01
C GLY A 246 -0.28 -20.78 -2.90
N TRP A 247 -1.05 -20.42 -1.86
CA TRP A 247 -0.56 -19.68 -0.71
C TRP A 247 0.50 -20.46 0.08
N LYS A 248 1.53 -19.74 0.54
CA LYS A 248 2.64 -20.26 1.34
C LYS A 248 2.68 -19.55 2.69
N GLU A 249 3.00 -20.30 3.74
CA GLU A 249 3.23 -19.73 5.07
C GLU A 249 4.53 -18.91 5.08
N LEU A 250 4.51 -17.76 5.76
CA LEU A 250 5.73 -16.98 6.02
C LEU A 250 6.67 -17.73 6.96
N ASN A 251 6.09 -18.41 7.95
CA ASN A 251 6.77 -19.23 8.94
C ASN A 251 6.31 -20.69 8.79
N PRO A 252 6.88 -21.47 7.86
CA PRO A 252 6.53 -22.87 7.74
C PRO A 252 6.83 -23.57 9.07
N ALA A 253 5.84 -24.24 9.65
CA ALA A 253 6.09 -25.11 10.79
C ALA A 253 7.05 -26.23 10.35
N ASN A 254 8.22 -26.30 11.00
CA ASN A 254 9.19 -27.39 10.81
C ASN A 254 8.62 -28.74 11.26
#